data_AF-I7CQ86-F1
#
_entry.id   AF-I7CQ86-F1
#
_cell.length_a   1.000
_cell.length_b   1.000
_cell.length_c   1.000
_cell.angle_alpha   90.00
_cell.angle_beta   90.00
_cell.angle_gamma   90.00
#
_symmetry.space_group_name_H-M   'P 1'
#
loop_
_entity.id
_entity.type
_entity.pdbx_description
1 polymer ?
#
loop_
_entity_poly.entity_id
_entity_poly.type
_entity_poly.pdbx_seq_one_letter_code
_entity_poly.pdbx_strand_id
1 'polypeptide(L)'
;MVQRIVIIAPIFEELLKFGVALLIGTAVFGKARSPRIALALIIGCTFGFVEHSVTYAGEPDLLYLYRVLFHSLLSMLAVGVYATFERRGVTDLLWVAPLYPIVLHYLNNSFAVLSSVVLATASEATQLLVSGLFGVLILLLGVALLVIVLVRHDIAELLHREPFLFLRGIL
;
A
#
# COMPACT_ATOMS: atom_id res chain seq x y z
N MET A 1 -20.84 10.89 -11.49
CA MET A 1 -21.14 10.51 -10.09
C MET A 1 -19.91 10.91 -9.28
N VAL A 2 -19.99 11.90 -8.38
CA VAL A 2 -18.82 12.31 -7.58
C VAL A 2 -18.57 11.21 -6.54
N GLN A 3 -17.63 10.32 -6.84
CA GLN A 3 -17.15 9.32 -5.88
C GLN A 3 -16.60 10.08 -4.67
N ARG A 4 -17.04 9.71 -3.46
CA ARG A 4 -16.54 10.27 -2.20
C ARG A 4 -15.11 9.79 -1.99
N ILE A 5 -14.15 10.39 -2.69
CA ILE A 5 -12.75 10.06 -2.53
C ILE A 5 -12.25 10.85 -1.32
N VAL A 6 -12.27 10.19 -0.17
CA VAL A 6 -11.79 10.75 1.08
C VAL A 6 -10.27 10.64 1.07
N ILE A 7 -9.59 11.73 0.73
CA ILE A 7 -8.13 11.85 0.68
C ILE A 7 -7.46 11.44 2.01
N ILE A 8 -8.20 11.50 3.11
CA ILE A 8 -7.75 11.13 4.46
C ILE A 8 -8.00 9.64 4.78
N ALA A 9 -8.95 8.97 4.12
CA ALA A 9 -9.28 7.56 4.37
C ALA A 9 -8.08 6.60 4.24
N PRO A 10 -7.15 6.79 3.29
CA PRO A 10 -5.91 6.01 3.21
C PRO A 10 -5.15 5.89 4.53
N ILE A 11 -5.09 6.97 5.33
CA ILE A 11 -4.39 6.95 6.62
C ILE A 11 -5.05 5.94 7.56
N PHE A 12 -6.36 6.00 7.71
CA PHE A 12 -7.10 5.10 8.59
C PHE A 12 -7.08 3.66 8.10
N GLU A 13 -7.22 3.46 6.79
CA GLU A 13 -7.22 2.12 6.20
C GLU A 13 -5.87 1.43 6.35
N GLU A 14 -4.76 2.11 6.07
CA GLU A 14 -3.43 1.53 6.25
C GLU A 14 -3.12 1.27 7.72
N LEU A 15 -3.46 2.20 8.63
CA LEU A 15 -3.22 2.01 10.06
C LEU A 15 -4.06 0.87 10.63
N LEU A 16 -5.31 0.70 10.19
CA LEU A 16 -6.17 -0.40 10.62
C LEU A 16 -5.63 -1.75 10.13
N LYS A 17 -5.31 -1.86 8.84
CA LYS A 17 -4.72 -3.08 8.26
C LYS A 17 -3.43 -3.46 8.99
N PHE A 18 -2.55 -2.48 9.18
CA PHE A 18 -1.28 -2.65 9.89
C PHE A 18 -1.49 -3.10 11.33
N GLY A 19 -2.36 -2.42 12.08
CA GLY A 19 -2.66 -2.73 13.48
C GLY A 19 -3.23 -4.14 13.65
N VAL A 20 -4.21 -4.52 12.83
CA VAL A 20 -4.81 -5.87 12.86
C VAL A 20 -3.77 -6.93 12.52
N ALA A 21 -2.96 -6.70 11.49
CA ALA A 21 -1.92 -7.65 11.07
C ALA A 21 -0.82 -7.82 12.12
N LEU A 22 -0.38 -6.73 12.76
CA LEU A 22 0.59 -6.81 13.85
C LEU A 22 0.02 -7.45 15.10
N LEU A 23 -1.22 -7.12 15.49
CA LEU A 23 -1.85 -7.69 16.69
C LEU A 23 -1.95 -9.20 16.58
N ILE A 24 -2.58 -9.69 15.52
CA ILE A 24 -2.77 -11.12 15.28
C ILE A 24 -1.41 -11.80 15.01
N GLY A 25 -0.59 -11.18 14.15
CA GLY A 25 0.69 -11.76 13.75
C GLY A 25 1.68 -11.89 14.91
N THR A 26 1.70 -10.91 15.82
CA THR A 26 2.55 -10.96 17.01
C THR A 26 2.02 -11.99 18.01
N ALA A 27 0.71 -12.06 18.22
CA ALA A 27 0.09 -13.02 19.13
C ALA A 27 0.31 -14.47 18.69
N VAL A 28 0.20 -14.76 17.38
CA VAL A 28 0.29 -16.12 16.84
C VAL A 28 1.73 -16.54 16.55
N PHE A 29 2.54 -15.65 15.99
CA PHE A 29 3.84 -16.02 15.42
C PHE A 29 5.04 -15.45 16.19
N GLY A 30 4.81 -14.77 17.32
CA GLY A 30 5.88 -14.05 18.04
C GLY A 30 6.60 -13.12 17.06
N LYS A 31 7.94 -12.98 17.15
CA LYS A 31 8.76 -12.11 16.27
C LYS A 31 9.12 -12.71 14.90
N ALA A 32 8.47 -13.79 14.47
CA ALA A 32 8.78 -14.43 13.20
C ALA A 32 8.33 -13.56 12.01
N ARG A 33 9.28 -13.11 11.18
CA ARG A 33 9.03 -12.18 10.07
C ARG A 33 8.11 -12.76 8.98
N SER A 34 8.49 -13.88 8.37
CA SER A 34 7.78 -14.44 7.22
C SER A 34 6.30 -14.77 7.48
N PRO A 35 5.91 -15.43 8.57
CA PRO A 35 4.50 -15.74 8.81
C PRO A 35 3.65 -14.49 9.09
N ARG A 36 4.23 -13.44 9.71
CA ARG A 36 3.54 -12.15 9.86
C ARG A 36 3.28 -11.47 8.52
N ILE A 37 4.24 -11.51 7.59
CA ILE A 37 4.06 -10.98 6.24
C ILE A 37 3.00 -11.79 5.47
N ALA A 38 3.01 -13.11 5.60
CA ALA A 38 1.98 -13.96 5.00
C ALA A 38 0.58 -13.66 5.55
N LEU A 39 0.45 -13.41 6.85
CA LEU A 39 -0.81 -12.96 7.45
C LEU A 39 -1.22 -11.57 6.93
N ALA A 40 -0.26 -10.66 6.77
CA ALA A 40 -0.52 -9.32 6.22
C ALA A 40 -1.03 -9.37 4.78
N LEU A 41 -0.53 -10.32 3.96
CA LEU A 41 -1.08 -10.61 2.64
C LEU A 41 -2.56 -10.95 2.72
N ILE A 42 -2.94 -11.87 3.62
CA ILE A 42 -4.34 -12.32 3.78
C ILE A 42 -5.22 -11.15 4.21
N ILE A 43 -4.78 -10.37 5.20
CA ILE A 43 -5.53 -9.21 5.69
C ILE A 43 -5.72 -8.18 4.57
N GLY A 44 -4.66 -7.86 3.83
CA GLY A 44 -4.77 -6.92 2.72
C GLY A 44 -5.68 -7.44 1.60
N CYS A 45 -5.65 -8.74 1.28
CA CYS A 45 -6.61 -9.34 0.35
C CYS A 45 -8.05 -9.16 0.83
N THR A 46 -8.33 -9.43 2.11
CA THR A 46 -9.67 -9.25 2.71
C THR A 46 -10.12 -7.80 2.60
N PHE A 47 -9.24 -6.83 2.89
CA PHE A 47 -9.58 -5.41 2.75
C PHE A 47 -9.89 -5.02 1.31
N GLY A 48 -9.06 -5.43 0.34
CA GLY A 48 -9.31 -5.14 -1.08
C GLY A 48 -10.62 -5.77 -1.58
N PHE A 49 -10.93 -6.99 -1.11
CA PHE A 49 -12.19 -7.66 -1.41
C PHE A 49 -13.39 -6.93 -0.82
N VAL A 50 -13.35 -6.58 0.47
CA VAL A 50 -14.43 -5.85 1.16
C VAL A 50 -14.63 -4.48 0.52
N GLU A 51 -13.55 -3.76 0.24
CA GLU A 51 -13.63 -2.43 -0.38
C GLU A 51 -14.30 -2.51 -1.76
N HIS A 52 -13.88 -3.45 -2.62
CA HIS A 52 -14.52 -3.62 -3.92
C HIS A 52 -16.00 -4.00 -3.77
N SER A 53 -16.30 -5.01 -2.97
CA SER A 53 -17.64 -5.59 -2.86
C SER A 53 -18.66 -4.63 -2.22
N VAL A 54 -18.21 -3.75 -1.33
CA VAL A 54 -19.09 -2.82 -0.60
C VAL A 54 -19.15 -1.46 -1.28
N THR A 55 -18.02 -0.96 -1.76
CA THR A 55 -17.92 0.43 -2.24
C THR A 55 -18.00 0.52 -3.76
N TYR A 56 -17.58 -0.53 -4.47
CA TYR A 56 -17.38 -0.51 -5.93
C TYR A 56 -17.94 -1.75 -6.65
N ALA A 57 -19.04 -2.32 -6.14
CA ALA A 57 -19.58 -3.60 -6.58
C ALA A 57 -19.95 -3.69 -8.10
N GLY A 58 -20.04 -2.55 -8.78
CA GLY A 58 -20.32 -2.48 -10.22
C GLY A 58 -19.09 -2.23 -11.09
N GLU A 59 -17.89 -2.14 -10.52
CA GLU A 59 -16.65 -1.95 -11.27
C GLU A 59 -16.18 -3.25 -11.96
N PRO A 60 -15.44 -3.18 -13.07
CA PRO A 60 -14.92 -4.36 -13.75
C PRO A 60 -13.97 -5.21 -12.89
N ASP A 61 -13.93 -6.52 -13.16
CA ASP A 61 -13.06 -7.50 -12.48
C ASP A 61 -11.56 -7.13 -12.48
N LEU A 62 -11.11 -6.37 -13.49
CA LEU A 62 -9.73 -5.88 -13.54
C LEU A 62 -9.44 -4.91 -12.37
N LEU A 63 -10.39 -4.04 -12.04
CA LEU A 63 -10.28 -3.10 -10.92
C LEU A 63 -10.41 -3.84 -9.58
N TYR A 64 -11.22 -4.90 -9.53
CA TYR A 64 -11.24 -5.83 -8.39
C TYR A 64 -9.85 -6.44 -8.14
N LEU A 65 -9.27 -7.07 -9.15
CA LEU A 65 -7.95 -7.70 -9.06
C LEU A 65 -6.89 -6.69 -8.64
N TYR A 66 -6.86 -5.52 -9.29
CA TYR A 66 -5.95 -4.44 -8.94
C TYR A 66 -6.03 -4.07 -7.46
N ARG A 67 -7.25 -3.84 -6.95
CA ARG A 67 -7.50 -3.40 -5.57
C ARG A 67 -7.07 -4.46 -4.55
N VAL A 68 -7.37 -5.73 -4.80
CA VAL A 68 -6.90 -6.85 -3.95
C VAL A 68 -5.37 -6.92 -3.92
N LEU A 69 -4.71 -6.81 -5.09
CA LEU A 69 -3.25 -6.80 -5.18
C LEU A 69 -2.64 -5.56 -4.49
N PHE A 70 -3.28 -4.41 -4.64
CA PHE A 70 -2.85 -3.16 -4.03
C PHE A 70 -2.89 -3.25 -2.50
N HIS A 71 -4.03 -3.64 -1.93
CA HIS A 71 -4.18 -3.70 -0.47
C HIS A 71 -3.31 -4.80 0.16
N SER A 72 -3.15 -5.95 -0.50
CA SER A 72 -2.25 -7.01 -0.06
C SER A 72 -0.79 -6.56 -0.04
N LEU A 73 -0.32 -5.91 -1.11
CA LEU A 73 1.04 -5.41 -1.22
C LEU A 73 1.36 -4.35 -0.15
N LEU A 74 0.46 -3.38 0.05
CA LEU A 74 0.65 -2.33 1.05
C LEU A 74 0.70 -2.89 2.48
N SER A 75 -0.16 -3.88 2.78
CA SER A 75 -0.18 -4.56 4.08
C SER A 75 1.11 -5.35 4.32
N MET A 76 1.57 -6.09 3.31
CA MET A 76 2.85 -6.80 3.34
C MET A 76 4.03 -5.86 3.53
N LEU A 77 4.01 -4.69 2.89
CA LEU A 77 5.05 -3.68 3.03
C LEU A 77 5.10 -3.13 4.45
N ALA A 78 3.97 -2.70 5.01
CA ALA A 78 3.89 -2.16 6.37
C ALA A 78 4.45 -3.16 7.41
N VAL A 79 3.96 -4.40 7.36
CA VAL A 79 4.37 -5.46 8.29
C VAL A 79 5.79 -5.92 8.01
N GLY A 80 6.21 -5.94 6.75
CA GLY A 80 7.56 -6.30 6.33
C GLY A 80 8.60 -5.33 6.89
N VAL A 81 8.32 -4.02 6.84
CA VAL A 81 9.18 -2.98 7.42
C VAL A 81 9.27 -3.20 8.93
N TYR A 82 8.11 -3.25 9.60
CA TYR A 82 8.05 -3.39 11.06
C TYR A 82 8.81 -4.63 11.54
N ALA A 83 8.51 -5.80 10.97
CA ALA A 83 9.11 -7.06 11.39
C ALA A 83 10.62 -7.12 11.07
N THR A 84 11.06 -6.42 10.02
CA THR A 84 12.49 -6.30 9.70
C THR A 84 13.21 -5.42 10.71
N PHE A 85 12.68 -4.25 11.01
CA PHE A 85 13.25 -3.34 12.01
C PHE A 85 13.24 -3.94 13.42
N GLU A 86 12.16 -4.61 13.81
CA GLU A 86 12.05 -5.27 15.11
C GLU A 86 13.12 -6.35 15.27
N ARG A 87 13.32 -7.18 14.23
CA ARG A 87 14.34 -8.24 14.25
C ARG A 87 15.77 -7.68 14.32
N ARG A 88 16.00 -6.47 13.79
CA ARG A 88 17.30 -5.79 13.81
C ARG A 88 17.51 -4.92 15.06
N GLY A 89 16.51 -4.77 15.92
CA GLY A 89 16.58 -3.90 17.09
C GLY A 89 16.51 -2.41 16.77
N VAL A 90 16.02 -2.02 15.59
CA VAL A 90 15.82 -0.62 15.17
C VAL A 90 14.47 -0.12 15.71
N THR A 91 14.40 0.10 17.02
CA THR A 91 13.14 0.37 17.72
C THR A 91 12.60 1.78 17.49
N ASP A 92 13.48 2.73 17.18
CA ASP A 92 13.18 4.14 16.90
C ASP A 92 12.34 4.34 15.63
N LEU A 93 12.39 3.39 14.69
CA LEU A 93 11.69 3.47 13.40
C LEU A 93 10.45 2.59 13.29
N LEU A 94 10.08 1.84 14.33
CA LEU A 94 8.94 0.91 14.25
C LEU A 94 7.62 1.62 13.94
N TRP A 95 7.44 2.83 14.48
CA TRP A 95 6.21 3.61 14.32
C TRP A 95 6.05 4.20 12.91
N VAL A 96 7.13 4.34 12.13
CA VAL A 96 7.06 4.82 10.74
C VAL A 96 6.88 3.70 9.71
N ALA A 97 6.78 2.45 10.13
CA ALA A 97 6.56 1.31 9.24
C ALA A 97 5.37 1.46 8.26
N PRO A 98 4.21 2.05 8.64
CA PRO A 98 3.11 2.23 7.70
C PRO A 98 3.25 3.45 6.78
N LEU A 99 4.31 4.27 6.91
CA LEU A 99 4.43 5.53 6.19
C LEU A 99 4.39 5.37 4.66
N TYR A 100 5.20 4.46 4.09
CA TYR A 100 5.18 4.24 2.64
C TYR A 100 3.86 3.68 2.13
N PRO A 101 3.26 2.65 2.76
CA PRO A 101 1.88 2.25 2.46
C PRO A 101 0.89 3.42 2.42
N ILE A 102 0.91 4.28 3.44
CA ILE A 102 0.02 5.46 3.51
C ILE A 102 0.25 6.38 2.31
N VAL A 103 1.51 6.69 2.00
CA VAL A 103 1.86 7.57 0.87
C VAL A 103 1.44 6.95 -0.46
N LEU A 104 1.70 5.66 -0.70
CA LEU A 104 1.30 4.99 -1.93
C LEU A 104 -0.23 4.96 -2.09
N HIS A 105 -0.96 4.66 -1.02
CA HIS A 105 -2.42 4.69 -1.04
C HIS A 105 -2.96 6.10 -1.29
N TYR A 106 -2.40 7.10 -0.61
CA TYR A 106 -2.73 8.49 -0.86
C TYR A 106 -2.50 8.88 -2.33
N LEU A 107 -1.36 8.50 -2.91
CA LEU A 107 -1.03 8.77 -4.31
C LEU A 107 -1.99 8.08 -5.27
N ASN A 108 -2.37 6.83 -5.00
CA ASN A 108 -3.38 6.12 -5.79
C ASN A 108 -4.71 6.87 -5.83
N ASN A 109 -5.22 7.26 -4.67
CA ASN A 109 -6.52 7.90 -4.57
C ASN A 109 -6.47 9.32 -5.15
N SER A 110 -5.38 10.04 -4.92
CA SER A 110 -5.16 11.37 -5.52
C SER A 110 -5.08 11.29 -7.04
N PHE A 111 -4.38 10.30 -7.58
CA PHE A 111 -4.32 10.07 -9.03
C PHE A 111 -5.71 9.77 -9.59
N ALA A 112 -6.49 8.89 -8.96
CA ALA A 112 -7.85 8.58 -9.40
C ALA A 112 -8.74 9.84 -9.48
N VAL A 113 -8.65 10.73 -8.48
CA VAL A 113 -9.37 12.03 -8.50
C VAL A 113 -8.85 12.92 -9.62
N LEU A 114 -7.55 13.20 -9.64
CA LEU A 114 -6.97 14.20 -10.53
C LEU A 114 -7.04 13.77 -12.00
N SER A 115 -6.78 12.50 -12.28
CA SER A 115 -6.89 11.94 -13.64
C SER A 115 -8.33 12.02 -14.16
N SER A 116 -9.35 11.83 -13.31
CA SER A 116 -10.75 11.99 -13.72
C SER A 116 -11.09 13.41 -14.19
N VAL A 117 -10.45 14.43 -13.60
CA VAL A 117 -10.62 15.83 -14.00
C VAL A 117 -9.85 16.12 -15.29
N VAL A 118 -8.59 15.70 -15.36
CA VAL A 118 -7.70 15.97 -16.51
C VAL A 118 -8.19 15.24 -17.77
N LEU A 119 -8.69 14.01 -17.61
CA LEU A 119 -9.12 13.15 -18.71
C LEU A 119 -10.63 13.21 -18.96
N ALA A 120 -11.35 14.18 -18.38
CA ALA A 120 -12.80 14.28 -18.47
C ALA A 120 -13.34 14.30 -19.90
N THR A 121 -12.55 14.83 -20.86
CA THR A 121 -12.91 14.91 -22.29
C THR A 121 -12.21 13.86 -23.14
N ALA A 122 -11.38 12.99 -22.54
CA ALA A 122 -10.70 11.92 -23.26
C ALA A 122 -11.65 10.74 -23.50
N SER A 123 -11.35 9.92 -24.52
CA SER A 123 -12.10 8.70 -24.77
C SER A 123 -12.00 7.71 -23.60
N GLU A 124 -13.02 6.88 -23.40
CA GLU A 124 -13.04 5.84 -22.36
C GLU A 124 -11.81 4.92 -22.44
N ALA A 125 -11.40 4.55 -23.66
CA ALA A 125 -10.19 3.75 -23.89
C ALA A 125 -8.93 4.43 -23.35
N THR A 126 -8.81 5.75 -23.49
CA THR A 126 -7.68 6.52 -22.96
C THR A 126 -7.72 6.58 -21.44
N GLN A 127 -8.89 6.81 -20.86
CA GLN A 127 -9.07 6.85 -19.40
C GLN A 127 -8.71 5.51 -18.76
N LEU A 128 -9.14 4.40 -19.35
CA LEU A 128 -8.81 3.05 -18.91
C LEU A 128 -7.31 2.74 -19.04
N LEU A 129 -6.70 3.11 -20.17
CA LEU A 129 -5.26 2.90 -20.39
C LEU A 129 -4.43 3.66 -19.35
N VAL A 130 -4.73 4.93 -19.12
CA VAL A 130 -3.99 5.77 -18.16
C VAL A 130 -4.15 5.24 -16.72
N SER A 131 -5.37 4.86 -16.34
CA SER A 131 -5.64 4.25 -15.03
C SER A 131 -4.90 2.92 -14.85
N GLY A 132 -4.92 2.07 -15.88
CA GLY A 132 -4.22 0.78 -15.88
C GLY A 132 -2.70 0.93 -15.77
N LEU A 133 -2.11 1.84 -16.57
CA LEU A 133 -0.67 2.10 -16.53
C LEU A 133 -0.22 2.62 -15.16
N PHE A 134 -0.96 3.56 -14.58
CA PHE A 134 -0.65 4.07 -13.25
C PHE A 134 -0.78 2.99 -12.18
N GLY A 135 -1.85 2.17 -12.24
CA GLY A 135 -2.02 1.03 -11.34
C GLY A 135 -0.87 0.03 -11.42
N VAL A 136 -0.37 -0.28 -12.61
CA VAL A 136 0.80 -1.14 -12.78
C VAL A 136 2.06 -0.50 -12.19
N LEU A 137 2.30 0.78 -12.46
CA LEU A 137 3.48 1.50 -11.95
C LEU A 137 3.51 1.54 -10.42
N ILE A 138 2.36 1.79 -9.77
CA ILE A 138 2.31 1.86 -8.31
C ILE A 138 2.50 0.48 -7.66
N LEU A 139 1.98 -0.59 -8.28
CA LEU A 139 2.25 -1.96 -7.84
C LEU A 139 3.73 -2.32 -7.99
N LEU A 140 4.36 -1.97 -9.12
CA LEU A 140 5.79 -2.20 -9.33
C LEU A 140 6.64 -1.47 -8.29
N LEU A 141 6.29 -0.22 -7.98
CA LEU A 141 6.95 0.56 -6.92
C LEU A 141 6.79 -0.11 -5.55
N GLY A 142 5.58 -0.54 -5.20
CA GLY A 142 5.34 -1.26 -3.94
C GLY A 142 6.11 -2.58 -3.84
N VAL A 143 6.20 -3.33 -4.94
CA VAL A 143 7.01 -4.57 -5.01
C VAL A 143 8.50 -4.25 -4.84
N ALA A 144 9.00 -3.22 -5.51
CA ALA A 144 10.40 -2.80 -5.36
C ALA A 144 10.72 -2.41 -3.92
N LEU A 145 9.86 -1.62 -3.27
CA LEU A 145 10.01 -1.25 -1.86
C LEU A 145 9.97 -2.47 -0.94
N LEU A 146 9.05 -3.42 -1.19
CA LEU A 146 8.99 -4.66 -0.41
C LEU A 146 10.26 -5.50 -0.59
N VAL A 147 10.77 -5.63 -1.81
CA VAL A 147 12.03 -6.34 -2.08
C VAL A 147 13.20 -5.66 -1.36
N ILE A 148 13.27 -4.33 -1.37
CA ILE A 148 14.26 -3.56 -0.60
C ILE A 148 14.15 -3.90 0.89
N VAL A 149 12.93 -3.91 1.43
CA VAL A 149 12.68 -4.28 2.83
C VAL A 149 13.10 -5.71 3.13
N LEU A 150 12.90 -6.66 2.22
CA LEU A 150 13.20 -8.07 2.43
C LEU A 150 14.66 -8.47 2.19
N VAL A 151 15.37 -7.74 1.33
CA VAL A 151 16.70 -8.13 0.83
C VAL A 151 17.78 -7.07 1.15
N ARG A 152 17.41 -5.79 1.20
CA ARG A 152 18.34 -4.64 1.35
C ARG A 152 17.98 -3.80 2.58
N HIS A 153 18.04 -4.44 3.74
CA HIS A 153 17.60 -3.87 5.02
C HIS A 153 18.25 -2.52 5.37
N ASP A 154 19.52 -2.29 5.02
CA ASP A 154 20.20 -1.01 5.28
C ASP A 154 19.64 0.12 4.43
N ILE A 155 19.25 -0.17 3.18
CA ILE A 155 18.58 0.79 2.31
C ILE A 155 17.18 1.08 2.87
N ALA A 156 16.46 0.04 3.29
CA ALA A 156 15.15 0.22 3.91
C ALA A 156 15.22 1.13 5.15
N GLU A 157 16.23 0.93 6.01
CA GLU A 157 16.44 1.78 7.18
C GLU A 157 16.78 3.23 6.80
N LEU A 158 17.72 3.43 5.86
CA LEU A 158 18.09 4.76 5.36
C LEU A 158 16.88 5.52 4.81
N LEU A 159 16.06 4.85 4.00
CA LEU A 159 14.83 5.41 3.44
C LEU A 159 13.86 5.88 4.54
N HIS A 160 13.71 5.12 5.64
CA HIS A 160 12.81 5.50 6.75
C HIS A 160 13.42 6.55 7.70
N ARG A 161 14.75 6.60 7.87
CA ARG A 161 15.44 7.64 8.65
C ARG A 161 15.38 8.99 7.93
N GLU A 162 15.55 8.96 6.62
CA GLU A 162 15.59 10.13 5.75
C GLU A 162 14.49 10.04 4.68
N PRO A 163 13.21 10.19 5.06
CA PRO A 163 12.10 10.04 4.12
C PRO A 163 12.15 11.04 2.95
N PHE A 164 12.89 12.15 3.11
CA PHE A 164 13.15 13.11 2.04
C PHE A 164 14.06 12.58 0.93
N LEU A 165 14.86 11.53 1.14
CA LEU A 165 15.64 10.89 0.08
C LEU A 165 14.72 10.24 -0.97
N PHE A 166 13.58 9.71 -0.54
CA PHE A 166 12.54 9.23 -1.45
C PHE A 166 11.94 10.38 -2.26
N LEU A 167 11.72 11.54 -1.63
CA LEU A 167 11.17 12.73 -2.30
C LEU A 167 12.16 13.40 -3.27
N ARG A 168 13.47 13.38 -2.98
CA ARG A 168 14.53 13.93 -3.86
C ARG A 168 14.77 13.14 -5.15
N GLY A 169 14.30 11.89 -5.23
CA GLY A 169 14.34 11.11 -6.47
C GLY A 169 13.13 11.32 -7.36
N ILE A 170 12.08 11.99 -6.85
CA ILE A 170 10.77 12.17 -7.49
C ILE A 170 10.51 13.65 -7.84
N LEU A 171 11.14 14.60 -7.14
CA LEU A 171 11.14 16.04 -7.40
C LEU A 171 12.47 16.48 -8.03
#